data_AF-A0A9R1S650-F1
#
_entry.id   AF-A0A9R1S650-F1
#
_cell.length_a   1.000
_cell.length_b   1.000
_cell.length_c   1.000
_cell.angle_alpha   90.00
_cell.angle_beta   90.00
_cell.angle_gamma   90.00
#
_symmetry.space_group_name_H-M   'P 1'
#
loop_
_entity.id
_entity.type
_entity.pdbx_description
1 polymer ?
#
loop_
_entity_poly.entity_id
_entity_poly.type
_entity_poly.pdbx_seq_one_letter_code
_entity_poly.pdbx_strand_id
1 'polypeptide(L)'
;MQKHGYIGEFEYVDDHRSGKIVVELNGRLNKCGVISPRFDVGVKEIEGWTARLLPSPRVGSLIINSMYIVPPDLQFGYIVLTTSAGIMDHEEARRKNVGGKVLGFFY
;
A
#
# COMPACT_ATOMS: atom_id res chain seq x y z
N MET A 1 2.81 -6.15 0.84
CA MET A 1 3.72 -6.07 -0.32
C MET A 1 3.69 -7.35 -1.14
N GLN A 2 3.89 -8.55 -0.56
CA GLN A 2 3.81 -9.83 -1.29
C GLN A 2 2.44 -10.08 -1.92
N LYS A 3 1.34 -9.84 -1.18
CA LYS A 3 -0.06 -9.95 -1.69
C LYS A 3 -0.34 -9.13 -2.96
N HIS A 4 0.34 -7.99 -3.12
CA HIS A 4 0.19 -7.10 -4.28
C HIS A 4 1.27 -7.34 -5.35
N GLY A 5 2.12 -8.38 -5.20
CA GLY A 5 3.13 -8.75 -6.19
C GLY A 5 4.30 -7.77 -6.34
N TYR A 6 4.62 -6.97 -5.30
CA TYR A 6 5.79 -6.07 -5.31
C TYR A 6 7.09 -6.74 -4.83
N ILE A 7 6.97 -7.82 -4.07
CA ILE A 7 8.09 -8.63 -3.59
C ILE A 7 7.77 -10.10 -3.89
N GLY A 8 8.80 -10.89 -4.12
CA GLY A 8 8.70 -12.33 -4.29
C GLY A 8 8.61 -13.05 -2.95
N GLU A 9 9.22 -14.22 -2.88
CA GLU A 9 9.31 -14.99 -1.64
C GLU A 9 10.22 -14.29 -0.63
N PHE A 10 9.89 -14.47 0.65
CA PHE A 10 10.72 -14.00 1.75
C PHE A 10 10.99 -15.13 2.73
N GLU A 11 12.19 -15.16 3.26
CA GLU A 11 12.63 -16.14 4.25
C GLU A 11 12.96 -15.42 5.56
N TYR A 12 12.45 -15.96 6.65
CA TYR A 12 12.82 -15.55 8.00
C TYR A 12 13.92 -16.47 8.52
N VAL A 13 15.09 -15.90 8.76
CA VAL A 13 16.25 -16.60 9.33
C VAL A 13 16.35 -16.23 10.81
N ASP A 14 16.18 -17.21 11.69
CA ASP A 14 16.29 -17.03 13.14
C ASP A 14 17.76 -17.09 13.58
N ASP A 15 18.28 -15.97 14.10
CA ASP A 15 19.63 -15.86 14.64
C ASP A 15 19.68 -15.95 16.18
N HIS A 16 18.58 -16.38 16.82
CA HIS A 16 18.36 -16.36 18.27
C HIS A 16 18.50 -14.96 18.90
N ARG A 17 18.46 -13.90 18.07
CA ARG A 17 18.44 -12.50 18.51
C ARG A 17 17.15 -11.83 18.05
N SER A 18 17.21 -11.04 16.99
CA SER A 18 16.07 -10.29 16.44
C SER A 18 15.57 -10.89 15.12
N GLY A 19 16.26 -11.90 14.61
CA GLY A 19 16.01 -12.49 13.30
C GLY A 19 16.49 -11.61 12.14
N LYS A 20 16.57 -12.22 10.96
CA LYS A 20 16.86 -11.55 9.70
C LYS A 20 15.78 -11.95 8.69
N ILE A 21 15.41 -11.02 7.82
CA ILE A 21 14.47 -11.28 6.73
C ILE A 21 15.22 -11.13 5.42
N VAL A 22 15.29 -12.21 4.65
CA VAL A 22 15.79 -12.21 3.28
C VAL A 22 14.59 -12.09 2.36
N VAL A 23 14.58 -11.09 1.47
CA VAL A 23 13.44 -10.84 0.58
C VAL A 23 13.93 -10.90 -0.86
N GLU A 24 13.23 -11.65 -1.71
CA GLU A 24 13.47 -11.64 -3.14
C GLU A 24 12.74 -10.46 -3.81
N LEU A 25 13.48 -9.62 -4.53
CA LEU A 25 12.94 -8.48 -5.25
C LEU A 25 12.70 -8.84 -6.72
N ASN A 26 11.47 -8.65 -7.18
CA ASN A 26 11.07 -8.94 -8.56
C ASN A 26 11.28 -7.75 -9.55
N GLY A 27 11.89 -6.66 -9.08
CA GLY A 27 12.14 -5.45 -9.87
C GLY A 27 10.93 -4.54 -10.11
N ARG A 28 9.77 -4.82 -9.51
CA ARG A 28 8.54 -3.99 -9.66
C ARG A 28 8.42 -2.86 -8.65
N LEU A 29 9.20 -2.91 -7.57
CA LEU A 29 9.18 -1.90 -6.51
C LEU A 29 9.96 -0.65 -6.92
N ASN A 30 9.27 0.48 -7.04
CA ASN A 30 9.90 1.77 -7.32
C ASN A 30 10.37 2.45 -6.02
N LYS A 31 9.47 2.54 -5.04
CA LYS A 31 9.77 3.17 -3.75
C LYS A 31 8.87 2.62 -2.65
N CYS A 32 9.47 2.30 -1.51
CA CYS A 32 8.76 2.10 -0.25
C CYS A 32 9.26 3.08 0.81
N GLY A 33 8.36 3.60 1.64
CA GLY A 33 8.70 4.57 2.66
C GLY A 33 7.79 4.47 3.88
N VAL A 34 8.35 4.76 5.05
CA VAL A 34 7.61 4.89 6.31
C VAL A 34 7.25 6.35 6.52
N ILE A 35 6.05 6.62 7.03
CA ILE A 35 5.61 7.96 7.40
C ILE A 35 5.73 8.12 8.91
N SER A 36 6.51 9.13 9.32
CA SER A 36 6.74 9.45 10.73
C SER A 36 6.60 10.97 10.95
N PRO A 37 5.84 11.43 11.96
CA PRO A 37 5.07 10.64 12.92
C PRO A 37 3.87 9.93 12.28
N ARG A 38 3.32 8.92 12.95
CA ARG A 38 2.14 8.18 12.47
C ARG A 38 0.88 9.02 12.69
N PHE A 39 0.52 9.80 11.67
CA PHE A 39 -0.67 10.66 11.70
C PHE A 39 -1.96 9.83 11.74
N ASP A 40 -2.92 10.31 12.52
CA ASP A 40 -4.30 9.83 12.49
C ASP A 40 -4.98 10.32 11.21
N VAL A 41 -5.66 9.40 10.52
CA VAL A 41 -6.33 9.65 9.24
C VAL A 41 -7.74 9.10 9.33
N GLY A 42 -8.72 10.02 9.21
CA GLY A 42 -10.12 9.66 9.07
C GLY A 42 -10.43 9.13 7.68
N VAL A 43 -11.55 8.41 7.52
CA VAL A 43 -11.95 7.81 6.23
C VAL A 43 -12.04 8.84 5.10
N LYS A 44 -12.52 10.05 5.41
CA LYS A 44 -12.62 11.15 4.44
C LYS A 44 -11.26 11.70 4.00
N GLU A 45 -10.25 11.60 4.86
CA GLU A 45 -8.92 12.15 4.61
C GLU A 45 -8.03 11.20 3.81
N ILE A 46 -8.40 9.91 3.73
CA ILE A 46 -7.66 8.89 2.98
C ILE A 46 -7.40 9.35 1.54
N GLU A 47 -8.41 9.86 0.83
CA GLU A 47 -8.26 10.32 -0.56
C GLU A 47 -7.27 11.49 -0.69
N GLY A 48 -7.23 12.37 0.31
CA GLY A 48 -6.26 13.47 0.37
C GLY A 48 -4.83 12.98 0.57
N TRP A 49 -4.64 11.95 1.41
CA TRP A 49 -3.34 11.32 1.63
C TRP A 49 -2.88 10.52 0.40
N THR A 50 -3.78 9.78 -0.24
CA THR A 50 -3.50 9.08 -1.51
C THR A 50 -3.01 10.05 -2.57
N ALA A 51 -3.64 11.21 -2.71
CA ALA A 51 -3.24 12.21 -3.70
C ALA A 51 -1.90 12.89 -3.43
N ARG A 52 -1.43 12.90 -2.18
CA ARG A 52 -0.15 13.51 -1.79
C ARG A 52 1.01 12.52 -1.86
N LEU A 53 0.76 11.26 -1.51
CA LEU A 53 1.80 10.25 -1.33
C LEU A 53 2.03 9.40 -2.58
N LEU A 54 0.99 9.14 -3.37
CA LEU A 54 1.08 8.33 -4.56
C LEU A 54 1.25 9.22 -5.80
N PRO A 55 2.13 8.85 -6.74
CA PRO A 55 2.36 9.64 -7.96
C PRO A 55 1.12 9.69 -8.86
N SER A 56 0.22 8.70 -8.77
CA SER A 56 -1.02 8.67 -9.53
C SER A 56 -2.16 7.99 -8.73
N PRO A 57 -2.90 8.75 -7.90
CA PRO A 57 -3.98 8.24 -7.06
C PRO A 57 -5.25 7.86 -7.84
N ARG A 58 -5.35 8.21 -9.13
CA ARG A 58 -6.64 8.25 -9.85
C ARG A 58 -6.63 7.86 -11.34
N VAL A 59 -5.48 7.57 -11.95
CA VAL A 59 -5.44 7.29 -13.40
C VAL A 59 -6.01 5.90 -13.75
N GLY A 60 -6.02 4.94 -12.82
CA GLY A 60 -6.58 3.61 -13.09
C GLY A 60 -8.12 3.52 -13.11
N SER A 61 -8.83 4.41 -12.40
CA SER A 61 -10.31 4.30 -12.25
C SER A 61 -11.12 5.12 -13.25
N LEU A 62 -10.51 6.09 -13.95
CA LEU A 62 -11.23 7.03 -14.83
C LEU A 62 -11.31 6.58 -16.30
N ILE A 63 -10.71 5.45 -16.67
CA ILE A 63 -10.75 4.89 -18.03
C ILE A 63 -11.81 3.78 -18.18
N ILE A 64 -12.96 3.93 -17.50
CA ILE A 64 -14.04 2.93 -17.53
C ILE A 64 -15.23 3.30 -18.43
N ASN A 65 -15.12 4.34 -19.26
CA ASN A 65 -16.09 4.58 -20.32
C ASN A 65 -15.47 4.25 -21.68
N SER A 66 -15.85 3.10 -22.20
CA SER A 66 -15.50 2.56 -23.53
C SER A 66 -14.12 1.92 -23.66
N MET A 67 -14.12 0.59 -23.56
CA MET A 67 -13.32 -0.30 -24.41
C MET A 67 -11.78 -0.27 -24.30
N TYR A 68 -11.20 -0.14 -23.10
CA TYR A 68 -9.83 -0.63 -22.84
C TYR A 68 -9.74 -1.24 -21.43
N ILE A 69 -9.46 -2.54 -21.37
CA ILE A 69 -9.08 -3.22 -20.13
C ILE A 69 -7.70 -2.67 -19.75
N VAL A 70 -7.67 -1.70 -18.86
CA VAL A 70 -6.44 -1.32 -18.18
C VAL A 70 -6.04 -2.53 -17.33
N PRO A 71 -4.85 -3.12 -17.48
CA PRO A 71 -4.43 -4.20 -16.60
C PRO A 71 -4.49 -3.71 -15.15
N PRO A 72 -4.98 -4.52 -14.20
CA PRO A 72 -5.12 -4.15 -12.78
C PRO A 72 -3.78 -3.72 -12.13
N ASP A 73 -2.66 -4.00 -12.81
CA ASP A 73 -1.29 -3.59 -12.51
C ASP A 73 -1.08 -2.05 -12.57
N LEU A 74 -2.05 -1.30 -13.12
CA LEU A 74 -1.98 0.16 -13.28
C LEU A 74 -2.55 0.96 -12.08
N GLN A 75 -2.64 0.34 -10.91
CA GLN A 75 -2.84 1.06 -9.65
C GLN A 75 -1.46 1.43 -9.07
N PHE A 76 -1.10 2.70 -9.19
CA PHE A 76 0.21 3.22 -8.82
C PHE A 76 0.34 3.39 -7.31
N GLY A 77 0.43 2.28 -6.60
CA GLY A 77 0.83 2.24 -5.21
C GLY A 77 -0.27 2.06 -4.19
N TYR A 78 0.19 1.73 -2.98
CA TYR A 78 -0.66 1.45 -1.83
C TYR A 78 -0.16 2.22 -0.62
N ILE A 79 -1.11 2.82 0.10
CA ILE A 79 -0.87 3.34 1.45
C ILE A 79 -1.30 2.27 2.44
N VAL A 80 -0.44 2.05 3.44
CA VAL A 80 -0.68 1.11 4.54
C VAL A 80 -1.14 1.89 5.76
N LEU A 81 -2.26 1.47 6.32
CA LEU A 81 -2.89 2.04 7.49
C LEU A 81 -2.98 1.00 8.61
N THR A 82 -2.73 1.44 9.83
CA THR A 82 -3.05 0.72 11.07
C THR A 82 -4.45 1.12 11.50
N THR A 83 -5.41 0.22 11.35
CA THR A 83 -6.80 0.41 11.80
C THR A 83 -7.07 -0.45 13.04
N SER A 84 -8.24 -0.28 13.67
CA SER A 84 -8.67 -1.12 14.79
C SER A 84 -8.82 -2.61 14.42
N ALA A 85 -9.06 -2.92 13.14
CA ALA A 85 -9.17 -4.28 12.64
C ALA A 85 -7.83 -4.86 12.13
N GLY A 86 -6.72 -4.14 12.35
CA GLY A 86 -5.37 -4.55 11.95
C GLY A 86 -4.76 -3.66 10.86
N ILE A 87 -3.63 -4.12 10.34
CA ILE A 87 -2.89 -3.46 9.26
C ILE A 87 -3.53 -3.81 7.93
N MET A 88 -3.93 -2.81 7.17
CA MET A 88 -4.56 -2.99 5.85
C MET A 88 -4.18 -1.85 4.91
N ASP A 89 -4.45 -2.07 3.63
CA ASP A 89 -4.33 -1.04 2.61
C ASP A 89 -5.51 -0.05 2.67
N HIS A 90 -5.29 1.11 2.06
CA HIS A 90 -6.28 2.18 1.96
C HIS A 90 -7.57 1.80 1.21
N GLU A 91 -7.55 0.86 0.27
CA GLU A 91 -8.77 0.43 -0.43
C GLU A 91 -9.64 -0.45 0.49
N GLU A 92 -9.01 -1.41 1.18
CA GLU A 92 -9.68 -2.21 2.20
C GLU A 92 -10.23 -1.36 3.35
N ALA A 93 -9.48 -0.35 3.79
CA ALA A 93 -9.92 0.60 4.81
C ALA A 93 -11.16 1.40 4.37
N ARG A 94 -11.19 1.85 3.10
CA ARG A 94 -12.34 2.54 2.50
C ARG A 94 -13.56 1.62 2.41
N ARG A 95 -13.37 0.37 1.97
CA ARG A 95 -14.46 -0.63 1.86
C ARG A 95 -15.08 -0.95 3.21
N LYS A 96 -14.26 -1.02 4.26
CA LYS A 96 -14.71 -1.26 5.64
C LYS A 96 -15.15 0.02 6.36
N ASN A 97 -15.00 1.19 5.73
CA ASN A 97 -15.30 2.50 6.30
C ASN A 97 -14.61 2.73 7.65
N VAL A 98 -13.33 2.34 7.75
CA VAL A 98 -12.52 2.47 8.96
C VAL A 98 -11.33 3.40 8.72
N GLY A 99 -11.12 4.31 9.67
CA GLY A 99 -9.92 5.14 9.73
C GLY A 99 -8.82 4.48 10.55
N GLY A 100 -7.67 5.14 10.63
CA GLY A 100 -6.54 4.61 11.38
C GLY A 100 -5.35 5.54 11.37
N LYS A 101 -4.19 5.00 11.73
CA LYS A 101 -2.90 5.72 11.64
C LYS A 101 -2.16 5.31 10.38
N VAL A 102 -1.61 6.26 9.64
CA VAL A 102 -0.77 5.95 8.47
C VAL A 102 0.57 5.36 8.93
N LEU A 103 0.94 4.23 8.34
CA LEU A 103 2.23 3.60 8.56
C LEU A 103 3.26 3.99 7.50
N GLY A 104 2.84 3.96 6.23
CA GLY A 104 3.76 4.14 5.12
C GLY A 104 3.09 3.91 3.78
N PHE A 105 3.89 3.95 2.73
CA PHE A 105 3.46 3.77 1.36
C PHE A 105 4.46 2.91 0.60
N PHE A 106 3.98 2.24 -0.45
CA PHE A 106 4.83 1.57 -1.43
C PHE A 106 4.21 1.65 -2.82
N TYR A 107 5.04 1.79 -3.85
CA TYR A 107 4.64 1.80 -5.26
C TYR A 107 5.81 1.44 -6.18
#